data_AF-A0A7J0EZJ2-F1
#
_entry.id   AF-A0A7J0EZJ2-F1
#
_cell.length_a   1.000
_cell.length_b   1.000
_cell.length_c   1.000
_cell.angle_alpha   90.00
_cell.angle_beta   90.00
_cell.angle_gamma   90.00
#
_symmetry.space_group_name_H-M   'P 1'
#
loop_
_entity.id
_entity.type
_entity.pdbx_description
1 polymer ?
#
loop_
_entity_poly.entity_id
_entity_poly.type
_entity_poly.pdbx_seq_one_letter_code
_entity_poly.pdbx_strand_id
1 'polypeptide(L)'
;MDEDKTHKKSKQNRSLPELSAGEPTLQRATELINSLISLSHSIRVFAVKWQSIRSKLEELLSALAAAGTSDSCENPSLSGAIPAVLNSITECHDLARRCVDLSYSGKLLMQSDLDIICAKFDTHTNNLSQICSEKLQRDSYAIVVSRPGFAASREEIKFYANDLVSRMKIGGRELKKQALIAFNEVIHEDERYVKIAVEIESLIGFLVKFIDSREIGIQEEAVKATSVISGFDSGKSVLICARCNRAVDSSFGGWK
;
A
#
# COMPACT_ATOMS: atom_id res chain seq x y z
N MET A 1 -45.78 50.44 0.21
CA MET A 1 -46.48 49.33 0.89
C MET A 1 -45.94 48.04 0.32
N ASP A 2 -44.90 47.52 0.96
CA ASP A 2 -44.97 46.27 1.76
C ASP A 2 -45.80 45.13 1.15
N GLU A 3 -45.38 43.87 1.07
CA GLU A 3 -44.30 43.13 1.72
C GLU A 3 -44.12 41.78 0.99
N ASP A 4 -42.86 41.36 0.87
CA ASP A 4 -42.25 40.02 1.06
C ASP A 4 -43.12 38.73 1.17
N LYS A 5 -42.77 37.68 0.38
CA LYS A 5 -42.28 36.38 0.91
C LYS A 5 -41.82 35.36 -0.14
N THR A 6 -40.50 35.31 -0.33
CA THR A 6 -39.53 34.19 -0.26
C THR A 6 -39.95 32.69 -0.44
N HIS A 7 -39.05 31.96 -1.15
CA HIS A 7 -38.66 30.51 -1.10
C HIS A 7 -39.07 29.67 -2.32
N LYS A 8 -38.27 28.76 -2.94
CA LYS A 8 -36.88 28.26 -2.80
C LYS A 8 -36.65 27.16 -3.88
N LYS A 9 -35.38 26.95 -4.26
CA LYS A 9 -34.78 25.78 -5.00
C LYS A 9 -35.04 25.72 -6.52
N SER A 10 -34.09 25.40 -7.38
CA SER A 10 -32.97 24.46 -7.20
C SER A 10 -31.72 24.86 -7.99
N LYS A 11 -30.57 24.79 -7.32
CA LYS A 11 -29.22 24.87 -7.91
C LYS A 11 -28.92 23.55 -8.60
N GLN A 12 -28.54 23.57 -9.87
CA GLN A 12 -27.97 22.41 -10.55
C GLN A 12 -26.46 22.67 -10.76
N ASN A 13 -25.69 22.40 -9.71
CA ASN A 13 -24.24 22.24 -9.82
C ASN A 13 -23.99 20.93 -10.57
N ARG A 14 -23.44 21.02 -11.78
CA ARG A 14 -22.86 19.88 -12.48
C ARG A 14 -21.43 19.74 -11.98
N SER A 15 -21.25 18.99 -10.90
CA SER A 15 -19.93 18.67 -10.34
C SER A 15 -19.12 17.84 -11.34
N LEU A 16 -17.92 18.32 -11.66
CA LEU A 16 -16.84 17.54 -12.25
C LEU A 16 -16.28 16.59 -11.18
N PRO A 17 -15.78 15.39 -11.54
CA PRO A 17 -15.14 14.50 -10.58
C PRO A 17 -13.83 15.14 -10.10
N GLU A 18 -13.71 15.35 -8.80
CA GLU A 18 -12.44 15.68 -8.14
C GLU A 18 -11.53 14.44 -8.25
N LEU A 19 -10.67 14.46 -9.27
CA LEU A 19 -9.53 13.54 -9.40
C LEU A 19 -8.46 13.91 -8.38
N SER A 20 -7.89 12.87 -7.78
CA SER A 20 -6.98 12.92 -6.65
C SER A 20 -5.71 13.73 -6.96
N ALA A 21 -5.25 14.56 -6.02
CA ALA A 21 -4.12 15.47 -6.18
C ALA A 21 -2.78 14.77 -6.53
N GLY A 22 -2.68 13.44 -6.40
CA GLY A 22 -1.52 12.63 -6.79
C GLY A 22 -1.46 12.25 -8.28
N GLU A 23 -2.60 11.98 -8.92
CA GLU A 23 -2.70 11.61 -10.35
C GLU A 23 -2.16 12.67 -11.33
N PRO A 24 -2.35 13.99 -11.15
CA PRO A 24 -1.86 14.97 -12.12
C PRO A 24 -0.33 15.02 -12.20
N THR A 25 0.39 14.59 -11.16
CA THR A 25 1.86 14.60 -11.15
C THR A 25 2.46 13.41 -11.90
N LEU A 26 1.84 12.22 -11.79
CA LEU A 26 2.23 11.01 -12.52
C LEU A 26 1.96 11.16 -14.02
N GLN A 27 0.78 11.69 -14.36
CA GLN A 27 0.43 12.00 -15.74
C GLN A 27 1.42 13.01 -16.33
N ARG A 28 1.75 14.06 -15.58
CA ARG A 28 2.76 15.04 -16.00
C ARG A 28 4.13 14.42 -16.24
N ALA A 29 4.59 13.52 -15.37
CA ALA A 29 5.86 12.82 -15.56
C ALA A 29 5.85 11.98 -16.85
N THR A 30 4.76 11.25 -17.09
CA THR A 30 4.56 10.43 -18.29
C THR A 30 4.62 11.26 -19.58
N GLU A 31 3.92 12.40 -19.61
CA GLU A 31 3.93 13.33 -20.75
C GLU A 31 5.33 13.89 -21.02
N LEU A 32 6.05 14.28 -19.97
CA LEU A 32 7.41 14.81 -20.09
C LEU A 32 8.40 13.76 -20.62
N ILE A 33 8.29 12.51 -20.16
CA ILE A 33 9.13 11.42 -20.66
C ILE A 33 8.85 11.18 -22.15
N ASN A 34 7.58 11.10 -22.57
CA ASN A 34 7.23 10.91 -23.98
C ASN A 34 7.74 12.04 -24.87
N SER A 35 7.63 13.29 -24.39
CA SER A 35 8.20 14.46 -25.06
C SER A 35 9.72 14.35 -25.19
N LEU A 36 10.41 13.95 -24.12
CA LEU A 36 11.86 13.79 -24.10
C LEU A 36 12.35 12.65 -25.02
N ILE A 37 11.65 11.51 -25.06
CA ILE A 37 11.92 10.43 -26.00
C ILE A 37 11.83 10.97 -27.44
N SER A 38 10.75 11.69 -27.75
CA SER A 38 10.54 12.30 -29.06
C SER A 38 11.66 13.28 -29.43
N LEU A 39 12.03 14.18 -28.50
CA LEU A 39 13.14 15.12 -28.67
C LEU A 39 14.47 14.38 -28.93
N SER A 40 14.72 13.29 -28.20
CA SER A 40 15.98 12.55 -28.29
C SER A 40 16.23 11.93 -29.67
N HIS A 41 15.18 11.66 -30.46
CA HIS A 41 15.31 11.15 -31.83
C HIS A 41 15.86 12.21 -32.81
N SER A 42 15.69 13.49 -32.51
CA SER A 42 16.26 14.59 -33.31
C SER A 42 17.77 14.81 -33.06
N ILE A 43 18.33 14.19 -32.02
CA ILE A 43 19.72 14.40 -31.63
C ILE A 43 20.66 13.59 -32.52
N ARG A 44 21.64 14.28 -33.11
CA ARG A 44 22.60 13.70 -34.07
C ARG A 44 23.96 13.32 -33.45
N VAL A 45 24.18 13.65 -32.19
CA VAL A 45 25.44 13.41 -31.46
C VAL A 45 25.25 12.38 -30.35
N PHE A 46 26.32 11.72 -29.91
CA PHE A 46 26.29 10.74 -28.81
C PHE A 46 25.23 9.62 -28.98
N ALA A 47 25.04 9.14 -30.22
CA ALA A 47 23.93 8.26 -30.59
C ALA A 47 23.75 7.05 -29.67
N VAL A 48 24.84 6.36 -29.30
CA VAL A 48 24.80 5.19 -28.40
C VAL A 48 24.28 5.56 -27.01
N LYS A 49 24.73 6.70 -26.45
CA LYS A 49 24.27 7.17 -25.14
C LYS A 49 22.80 7.57 -25.17
N TRP A 50 22.36 8.27 -26.22
CA TRP A 50 20.94 8.63 -26.36
C TRP A 50 20.03 7.42 -26.62
N GLN A 51 20.53 6.37 -27.29
CA GLN A 51 19.81 5.09 -27.34
C GLN A 51 19.66 4.49 -25.94
N SER A 52 20.74 4.43 -25.15
CA SER A 52 20.69 3.95 -23.77
C SER A 52 19.70 4.77 -22.92
N ILE A 53 19.74 6.10 -23.02
CA ILE A 53 18.83 6.99 -22.30
C ILE A 53 17.38 6.71 -22.69
N ARG A 54 17.07 6.52 -23.98
CA ARG A 54 15.71 6.16 -24.43
C ARG A 54 15.22 4.87 -23.81
N SER A 55 16.02 3.81 -23.86
CA SER A 55 15.65 2.53 -23.23
C SER A 55 15.37 2.71 -21.73
N LYS A 56 16.17 3.51 -21.02
CA LYS A 56 15.94 3.82 -19.60
C LYS A 56 14.70 4.66 -19.34
N LEU A 57 14.36 5.58 -20.24
CA LEU A 57 13.11 6.33 -20.18
C LEU A 57 11.88 5.44 -20.40
N GLU A 58 11.96 4.45 -21.29
CA GLU A 58 10.90 3.45 -21.51
C GLU A 58 10.74 2.50 -20.32
N GLU A 59 11.85 2.05 -19.72
CA GLU A 59 11.85 1.30 -18.46
C GLU A 59 11.18 2.11 -17.34
N LEU A 60 11.53 3.39 -17.22
CA LEU A 60 10.95 4.30 -16.23
C LEU A 60 9.45 4.53 -16.46
N LEU A 61 9.00 4.68 -17.71
CA LEU A 61 7.57 4.76 -18.06
C LEU A 61 6.81 3.51 -17.59
N SER A 62 7.38 2.33 -17.84
CA SER A 62 6.80 1.06 -17.43
C SER A 62 6.69 0.97 -15.90
N ALA A 63 7.73 1.41 -15.17
CA ALA A 63 7.74 1.45 -13.71
C ALA A 63 6.71 2.45 -13.15
N LEU A 64 6.56 3.63 -13.77
CA LEU A 64 5.55 4.62 -13.38
C LEU A 64 4.12 4.14 -13.63
N ALA A 65 3.87 3.47 -14.76
CA ALA A 65 2.58 2.88 -15.06
C ALA A 65 2.19 1.83 -14.01
N ALA A 66 3.13 0.92 -13.68
CA ALA A 66 2.92 -0.09 -12.63
C ALA A 66 2.65 0.54 -11.25
N ALA A 67 3.29 1.67 -10.94
CA ALA A 67 3.06 2.40 -9.69
C ALA A 67 1.68 3.09 -9.65
N GLY A 68 1.19 3.61 -10.78
CA GLY A 68 -0.03 4.42 -10.87
C GLY A 68 -1.36 3.65 -10.97
N THR A 69 -1.36 2.38 -11.40
CA THR A 69 -2.58 1.60 -11.65
C THR A 69 -3.36 1.09 -10.43
N SER A 70 -3.10 1.54 -9.19
CA SER A 70 -3.90 1.07 -8.05
C SER A 70 -4.65 2.20 -7.33
N ASP A 71 -5.97 2.06 -7.31
CA ASP A 71 -6.97 2.97 -6.74
C ASP A 71 -6.97 3.10 -5.20
N SER A 72 -5.88 2.79 -4.49
CA SER A 72 -5.88 2.84 -3.04
C SER A 72 -4.57 3.34 -2.45
N CYS A 73 -4.73 4.40 -1.67
CA CYS A 73 -3.77 5.01 -0.76
C CYS A 73 -2.62 5.77 -1.46
N GLU A 74 -2.64 7.09 -1.28
CA GLU A 74 -1.48 7.96 -1.50
C GLU A 74 -0.27 7.34 -0.77
N ASN A 75 0.62 6.69 -1.51
CA ASN A 75 1.80 6.10 -0.91
C ASN A 75 2.77 7.26 -0.59
N PRO A 76 3.07 7.55 0.70
CA PRO A 76 3.97 8.64 1.06
C PRO A 76 5.39 8.44 0.51
N SER A 77 5.79 7.19 0.22
CA SER A 77 7.04 6.89 -0.48
C SER A 77 7.00 7.26 -1.96
N LEU A 78 5.85 7.13 -2.62
CA LEU A 78 5.67 7.50 -4.02
C LEU A 78 5.63 9.02 -4.17
N SER A 79 4.94 9.72 -3.27
CA SER A 79 4.88 11.20 -3.28
C SER A 79 6.26 11.85 -3.13
N GLY A 80 7.20 11.20 -2.43
CA GLY A 80 8.60 11.63 -2.36
C GLY A 80 9.44 11.27 -3.59
N ALA A 81 9.13 10.17 -4.28
CA ALA A 81 9.89 9.70 -5.44
C ALA A 81 9.60 10.49 -6.73
N ILE A 82 8.34 10.86 -6.97
CA ILE A 82 7.91 11.54 -8.20
C ILE A 82 8.60 12.91 -8.44
N PRO A 83 8.76 13.79 -7.44
CA PRO A 83 9.50 15.03 -7.63
C PRO A 83 10.97 14.82 -8.05
N ALA A 84 11.64 13.80 -7.50
CA ALA A 84 13.02 13.48 -7.85
C ALA A 84 13.16 12.99 -9.32
N VAL A 85 12.16 12.20 -9.76
CA VAL A 85 12.02 11.77 -11.16
C VAL A 85 11.83 12.98 -12.08
N LEU A 86 10.88 13.86 -11.76
CA LEU A 86 10.60 15.08 -12.54
C LEU A 86 11.82 15.99 -12.68
N ASN A 87 12.58 16.18 -11.59
CA ASN A 87 13.80 16.96 -11.63
C ASN A 87 14.84 16.34 -12.59
N SER A 88 15.02 15.02 -12.53
CA SER A 88 15.97 14.31 -13.41
C SER A 88 15.55 14.32 -14.88
N ILE A 89 14.24 14.25 -15.16
CA ILE A 89 13.69 14.43 -16.52
C ILE A 89 13.95 15.84 -17.03
N THR A 90 13.77 16.86 -16.19
CA THR A 90 14.01 18.27 -16.55
C THR A 90 15.50 18.50 -16.86
N GLU A 91 16.40 18.00 -16.01
CA GLU A 91 17.85 18.04 -16.28
C GLU A 91 18.19 17.34 -17.60
N CYS A 92 17.64 16.14 -17.86
CA CYS A 92 17.87 15.42 -19.11
C CYS A 92 17.33 16.19 -20.33
N HIS A 93 16.19 16.85 -20.21
CA HIS A 93 15.62 17.69 -21.26
C HIS A 93 16.54 18.88 -21.60
N ASP A 94 17.18 19.49 -20.60
CA ASP A 94 18.17 20.54 -20.85
C ASP A 94 19.43 20.03 -21.56
N LEU A 95 19.91 18.83 -21.18
CA LEU A 95 21.00 18.17 -21.89
C LEU A 95 20.61 17.81 -23.33
N ALA A 96 19.38 17.34 -23.54
CA ALA A 96 18.83 17.03 -24.86
C ALA A 96 18.83 18.27 -25.76
N ARG A 97 18.29 19.39 -25.26
CA ARG A 97 18.28 20.67 -25.97
C ARG A 97 19.70 21.12 -26.33
N ARG A 98 20.64 21.08 -25.38
CA ARG A 98 22.06 21.38 -25.66
C ARG A 98 22.67 20.48 -26.73
N CYS A 99 22.26 19.21 -26.81
CA CYS A 99 22.71 18.28 -27.84
C CYS A 99 22.07 18.57 -29.22
N VAL A 100 20.81 18.98 -29.26
CA VAL A 100 20.14 19.43 -30.49
C VAL A 100 20.80 20.69 -31.05
N ASP A 101 21.00 21.68 -30.18
CA ASP A 101 21.57 22.99 -30.54
C ASP A 101 23.10 22.96 -30.72
N LEU A 102 23.74 21.83 -30.42
CA LEU A 102 25.20 21.66 -30.38
C LEU A 102 25.90 22.71 -29.48
N SER A 103 25.21 23.18 -28.44
CA SER A 103 25.63 24.30 -27.59
C SER A 103 26.31 23.87 -26.28
N TYR A 104 26.78 22.62 -26.20
CA TYR A 104 27.43 22.08 -25.02
C TYR A 104 28.90 22.50 -24.89
N SER A 105 29.33 22.83 -23.67
CA SER A 105 30.66 23.39 -23.37
C SER A 105 31.84 22.44 -23.65
N GLY A 106 31.60 21.13 -23.72
CA GLY A 106 32.64 20.14 -24.03
C GLY A 106 32.07 18.74 -24.23
N LYS A 107 32.69 17.94 -25.10
CA LYS A 107 32.23 16.58 -25.41
C LYS A 107 32.37 15.62 -24.23
N LEU A 108 33.51 15.65 -23.52
CA LEU A 108 33.74 14.79 -22.36
C LEU A 108 32.82 15.15 -21.20
N LEU A 109 32.66 16.46 -20.94
CA LEU A 109 31.73 16.95 -19.93
C LEU A 109 30.29 16.51 -20.24
N MET A 110 29.83 16.71 -21.48
CA MET A 110 28.51 16.24 -21.90
C MET A 110 28.37 14.72 -21.79
N GLN A 111 29.39 13.94 -22.16
CA GLN A 111 29.34 12.49 -21.99
C GLN A 111 29.19 12.07 -20.54
N SER A 112 29.88 12.76 -19.63
CA SER A 112 29.77 12.55 -18.18
C SER A 112 28.39 12.96 -17.67
N ASP A 113 27.87 14.11 -18.10
CA ASP A 113 26.51 14.58 -17.74
C ASP A 113 25.46 13.54 -18.16
N LEU A 114 25.58 12.96 -19.35
CA LEU A 114 24.70 11.91 -19.85
C LEU A 114 24.83 10.61 -19.05
N ASP A 115 26.03 10.21 -18.62
CA ASP A 115 26.23 9.03 -17.77
C ASP A 115 25.60 9.22 -16.39
N ILE A 116 25.73 10.41 -15.81
CA ILE A 116 25.09 10.76 -14.54
C ILE A 116 23.57 10.65 -14.66
N ILE A 117 22.99 11.16 -15.75
CA ILE A 117 21.55 11.04 -16.00
C ILE A 117 21.11 9.58 -16.17
N CYS A 118 21.87 8.76 -16.90
CA CYS A 118 21.58 7.32 -17.00
C CYS A 118 21.54 6.67 -15.61
N ALA A 119 22.56 6.91 -14.78
CA ALA A 119 22.61 6.36 -13.42
C ALA A 119 21.45 6.86 -12.54
N LYS A 120 21.01 8.11 -12.71
CA LYS A 120 19.82 8.63 -12.03
C LYS A 120 18.56 7.87 -12.47
N PHE A 121 18.37 7.62 -13.76
CA PHE A 121 17.20 6.85 -14.24
C PHE A 121 17.21 5.40 -13.77
N ASP A 122 18.37 4.75 -13.71
CA ASP A 122 18.49 3.42 -13.10
C ASP A 122 18.08 3.44 -11.63
N THR A 123 18.55 4.45 -10.88
CA THR A 123 18.21 4.62 -9.46
C THR A 123 16.71 4.82 -9.27
N HIS A 124 16.09 5.67 -10.10
CA HIS A 124 14.64 5.91 -10.05
C HIS A 124 13.83 4.68 -10.40
N THR A 125 14.22 3.96 -11.44
CA THR A 125 13.55 2.73 -11.89
C THR A 125 13.63 1.65 -10.80
N ASN A 126 14.81 1.48 -10.19
CA ASN A 126 15.00 0.55 -9.08
C ASN A 126 14.15 0.94 -7.87
N ASN A 127 14.15 2.21 -7.49
CA ASN A 127 13.34 2.70 -6.36
C ASN A 127 11.84 2.48 -6.60
N LEU A 128 11.32 2.83 -7.79
CA LEU A 128 9.93 2.59 -8.15
C LEU A 128 9.59 1.10 -8.15
N SER A 129 10.48 0.25 -8.68
CA SER A 129 10.29 -1.21 -8.67
C SER A 129 10.28 -1.79 -7.25
N GLN A 130 11.07 -1.22 -6.34
CA GLN A 130 11.09 -1.61 -4.94
C GLN A 130 9.79 -1.19 -4.24
N ILE A 131 9.34 0.04 -4.45
CA ILE A 131 8.04 0.52 -3.94
C ILE A 131 6.90 -0.39 -4.44
N CYS A 132 6.94 -0.77 -5.72
CA CYS A 132 5.97 -1.70 -6.29
C CYS A 132 6.09 -3.11 -5.70
N SER A 133 7.29 -3.58 -5.39
CA SER A 133 7.52 -4.90 -4.79
C SER A 133 7.09 -4.96 -3.32
N GLU A 134 7.36 -3.91 -2.55
CA GLU A 134 6.88 -3.76 -1.17
C GLU A 134 5.34 -3.71 -1.12
N LYS A 135 4.74 -3.07 -2.13
CA LYS A 135 3.30 -3.03 -2.32
C LYS A 135 2.74 -4.38 -2.77
N LEU A 136 3.36 -5.06 -3.74
CA LEU A 136 2.95 -6.40 -4.16
C LEU A 136 3.08 -7.37 -2.99
N GLN A 137 4.09 -7.25 -2.13
CA GLN A 137 4.13 -8.03 -0.90
C GLN A 137 2.92 -7.72 -0.02
N ARG A 138 2.53 -6.45 0.14
CA ARG A 138 1.30 -6.08 0.87
C ARG A 138 0.03 -6.72 0.28
N ASP A 139 -0.07 -6.80 -1.04
CA ASP A 139 -1.27 -7.26 -1.76
C ASP A 139 -1.27 -8.78 -2.09
N SER A 140 -0.10 -9.42 -2.19
CA SER A 140 0.11 -10.80 -2.68
C SER A 140 0.09 -11.86 -1.58
N TYR A 141 -0.35 -11.51 -0.39
CA TYR A 141 -0.41 -12.50 0.68
C TYR A 141 -1.70 -13.37 0.61
N ALA A 142 -1.52 -14.54 0.00
CA ALA A 142 -2.31 -15.78 0.08
C ALA A 142 -3.56 -15.91 -0.81
N ILE A 143 -3.87 -17.16 -1.19
CA ILE A 143 -5.19 -17.60 -1.67
C ILE A 143 -6.19 -17.19 -0.60
N VAL A 144 -6.84 -16.05 -0.79
CA VAL A 144 -7.77 -15.52 0.21
C VAL A 144 -9.04 -16.33 0.11
N VAL A 145 -9.33 -17.15 1.12
CA VAL A 145 -10.67 -17.70 1.32
C VAL A 145 -11.64 -16.53 1.31
N SER A 146 -12.56 -16.51 0.36
CA SER A 146 -13.51 -15.42 0.21
C SER A 146 -14.38 -15.31 1.45
N ARG A 147 -14.65 -14.08 1.87
CA ARG A 147 -15.53 -13.81 3.00
C ARG A 147 -16.92 -14.43 2.74
N PRO A 148 -17.45 -15.27 3.65
CA PRO A 148 -18.78 -15.84 3.50
C PRO A 148 -19.85 -14.75 3.45
N GLY A 149 -20.87 -14.94 2.60
CA GLY A 149 -22.01 -14.02 2.50
C GLY A 149 -22.91 -14.04 3.74
N PHE A 150 -23.86 -13.11 3.83
CA PHE A 150 -24.76 -12.97 4.98
C PHE A 150 -25.56 -14.26 5.30
N ALA A 151 -25.92 -15.03 4.26
CA ALA A 151 -26.66 -16.29 4.36
C ALA A 151 -25.76 -17.53 4.55
N ALA A 152 -24.47 -17.35 4.85
CA ALA A 152 -23.53 -18.45 5.04
C ALA A 152 -23.91 -19.35 6.22
N SER A 153 -23.65 -20.64 6.03
CA SER A 153 -23.76 -21.67 7.06
C SER A 153 -22.73 -21.46 8.17
N ARG A 154 -22.98 -22.07 9.33
CA ARG A 154 -22.04 -22.02 10.46
C ARG A 154 -20.69 -22.62 10.08
N GLU A 155 -20.68 -23.66 9.25
CA GLU A 155 -19.50 -24.37 8.78
C GLU A 155 -18.63 -23.48 7.88
N GLU A 156 -19.22 -22.70 6.98
CA GLU A 156 -18.51 -21.74 6.13
C GLU A 156 -17.89 -20.60 6.94
N ILE A 157 -18.66 -20.06 7.90
CA ILE A 157 -18.17 -19.03 8.83
C ILE A 157 -17.00 -19.57 9.66
N LYS A 158 -17.12 -20.81 10.15
CA LYS A 158 -16.05 -21.49 10.91
C LYS A 158 -14.83 -21.75 10.04
N PHE A 159 -15.00 -22.13 8.78
CA PHE A 159 -13.89 -22.33 7.85
C PHE A 159 -13.12 -21.04 7.62
N TYR A 160 -13.83 -19.94 7.33
CA TYR A 160 -13.22 -18.61 7.16
C TYR A 160 -12.49 -18.14 8.44
N ALA A 161 -13.10 -18.31 9.61
CA ALA A 161 -12.45 -17.98 10.88
C ALA A 161 -11.18 -18.80 11.13
N ASN A 162 -11.18 -20.10 10.82
CA ASN A 162 -9.99 -20.96 10.95
C ASN A 162 -8.89 -20.60 9.93
N ASP A 163 -9.28 -20.18 8.73
CA ASP A 163 -8.34 -19.66 7.76
C ASP A 163 -7.68 -18.36 8.25
N LEU A 164 -8.44 -17.39 8.78
CA LEU A 164 -7.88 -16.19 9.41
C LEU A 164 -6.92 -16.53 10.55
N VAL A 165 -7.28 -17.47 11.42
CA VAL A 165 -6.41 -17.98 12.50
C VAL A 165 -5.12 -18.60 11.94
N SER A 166 -5.22 -19.37 10.85
CA SER A 166 -4.06 -19.97 10.20
C SER A 166 -3.12 -18.92 9.62
N ARG A 167 -3.66 -17.85 9.02
CA ARG A 167 -2.88 -16.69 8.55
C ARG A 167 -2.23 -15.94 9.70
N MET A 168 -2.90 -15.78 10.84
CA MET A 168 -2.30 -15.20 12.06
C MET A 168 -1.16 -16.08 12.61
N LYS A 169 -1.29 -17.41 12.52
CA LYS A 169 -0.31 -18.36 13.05
C LYS A 169 0.96 -18.42 12.19
N ILE A 170 0.79 -18.57 10.88
CA ILE A 170 1.88 -18.88 9.94
C ILE A 170 2.37 -17.61 9.22
N GLY A 171 1.53 -16.59 9.10
CA GLY A 171 1.84 -15.38 8.35
C GLY A 171 3.00 -14.56 8.91
N GLY A 172 3.66 -13.83 8.00
CA GLY A 172 4.58 -12.75 8.35
C GLY A 172 3.86 -11.59 9.06
N ARG A 173 4.62 -10.56 9.45
CA ARG A 173 4.11 -9.35 10.13
C ARG A 173 2.86 -8.78 9.45
N GLU A 174 2.93 -8.56 8.14
CA GLU A 174 1.86 -7.91 7.38
C GLU A 174 0.63 -8.81 7.27
N LEU A 175 0.82 -10.10 7.00
CA LEU A 175 -0.25 -11.09 6.97
C LEU A 175 -1.03 -11.18 8.28
N LYS A 176 -0.29 -11.16 9.40
CA LYS A 176 -0.89 -11.18 10.73
C LYS A 176 -1.75 -9.96 10.96
N LYS A 177 -1.23 -8.78 10.62
CA LYS A 177 -1.97 -7.52 10.72
C LYS A 177 -3.23 -7.55 9.86
N GLN A 178 -3.13 -7.96 8.59
CA GLN A 178 -4.27 -7.99 7.68
C GLN A 178 -5.32 -9.02 8.10
N ALA A 179 -4.91 -10.20 8.57
CA ALA A 179 -5.82 -11.20 9.10
C ALA A 179 -6.56 -10.70 10.35
N LEU A 180 -5.90 -9.91 11.21
CA LEU A 180 -6.53 -9.27 12.38
C LEU A 180 -7.52 -8.17 11.97
N ILE A 181 -7.19 -7.35 10.97
CA ILE A 181 -8.11 -6.33 10.44
C ILE A 181 -9.37 -7.01 9.88
N ALA A 182 -9.21 -7.99 8.99
CA ALA A 182 -10.33 -8.74 8.42
C ALA A 182 -11.15 -9.47 9.51
N PHE A 183 -10.48 -9.96 10.56
CA PHE A 183 -11.17 -10.54 11.70
C PHE A 183 -11.98 -9.50 12.49
N ASN A 184 -11.42 -8.31 12.72
CA ASN A 184 -12.12 -7.20 13.39
C ASN A 184 -13.37 -6.78 12.61
N GLU A 185 -13.30 -6.68 11.28
CA GLU A 185 -14.46 -6.36 10.45
C GLU A 185 -15.60 -7.36 10.64
N VAL A 186 -15.30 -8.67 10.54
CA VAL A 186 -16.36 -9.70 10.62
C VAL A 186 -17.01 -9.81 12.01
N ILE A 187 -16.26 -9.59 13.08
CA ILE A 187 -16.83 -9.64 14.45
C ILE A 187 -17.64 -8.40 14.81
N HIS A 188 -17.42 -7.26 14.14
CA HIS A 188 -18.25 -6.06 14.32
C HIS A 188 -19.54 -6.15 13.53
N GLU A 189 -19.50 -6.80 12.36
CA GLU A 189 -20.67 -6.91 11.49
C GLU A 189 -21.61 -8.06 11.88
N ASP A 190 -21.09 -9.18 12.40
CA ASP A 190 -21.88 -10.37 12.69
C ASP A 190 -21.40 -11.12 13.94
N GLU A 191 -22.26 -11.14 14.97
CA GLU A 191 -21.99 -11.77 16.26
C GLU A 191 -21.72 -13.29 16.17
N ARG A 192 -22.14 -13.97 15.08
CA ARG A 192 -21.84 -15.39 14.85
C ARG A 192 -20.34 -15.63 14.79
N TYR A 193 -19.56 -14.68 14.26
CA TYR A 193 -18.10 -14.77 14.24
C TYR A 193 -17.51 -14.71 15.64
N VAL A 194 -18.10 -13.93 16.56
CA VAL A 194 -17.65 -13.89 17.97
C VAL A 194 -17.87 -15.24 18.65
N LYS A 195 -19.03 -15.87 18.45
CA LYS A 195 -19.32 -17.20 19.03
C LYS A 195 -18.32 -18.24 18.54
N ILE A 196 -18.06 -18.27 17.24
CA ILE A 196 -17.07 -19.18 16.63
C ILE A 196 -15.65 -18.86 17.10
N ALA A 197 -15.31 -17.58 17.25
CA ALA A 197 -13.99 -17.17 17.73
C ALA A 197 -13.71 -17.67 19.15
N VAL A 198 -14.71 -17.64 20.02
CA VAL A 198 -14.61 -18.16 21.39
C VAL A 198 -14.46 -19.68 21.42
N GLU A 199 -15.07 -20.41 20.47
CA GLU A 199 -14.87 -21.86 20.32
C GLU A 199 -13.45 -22.22 19.86
N ILE A 200 -12.73 -21.30 19.19
CA ILE A 200 -11.37 -21.55 18.70
C ILE A 200 -10.36 -21.14 19.78
N GLU A 201 -9.99 -22.08 20.65
CA GLU A 201 -9.04 -21.84 21.76
C GLU A 201 -7.72 -21.19 21.31
N SER A 202 -7.20 -21.61 20.16
CA SER A 202 -5.94 -21.08 19.62
C SER A 202 -6.04 -19.59 19.28
N LEU A 203 -7.21 -19.10 18.86
CA LEU A 203 -7.41 -17.71 18.48
C LEU A 203 -7.26 -16.79 19.69
N ILE A 204 -7.90 -17.13 20.82
CA ILE A 204 -7.77 -16.37 22.05
C ILE A 204 -6.30 -16.35 22.52
N GLY A 205 -5.62 -17.49 22.48
CA GLY A 205 -4.20 -17.56 22.78
C GLY A 205 -3.34 -16.63 21.92
N PHE A 206 -3.62 -16.55 20.61
CA PHE A 206 -2.93 -15.63 19.70
C PHE A 206 -3.25 -14.17 19.97
N LEU A 207 -4.52 -13.82 20.21
CA LEU A 207 -4.92 -12.45 20.54
C LEU A 207 -4.21 -11.95 21.80
N VAL A 208 -4.22 -12.74 22.88
CA VAL A 208 -3.51 -12.37 24.12
C VAL A 208 -2.00 -12.28 23.89
N LYS A 209 -1.42 -13.16 23.07
CA LYS A 209 0.00 -13.07 22.70
C LYS A 209 0.32 -11.78 21.91
N PHE A 210 -0.59 -11.35 21.04
CA PHE A 210 -0.42 -10.16 20.21
C PHE A 210 -0.61 -8.86 20.98
N ILE A 211 -1.41 -8.85 22.04
CA ILE A 211 -1.51 -7.71 22.98
C ILE A 211 -0.14 -7.39 23.62
N ASP A 212 0.68 -8.41 23.86
CA ASP A 212 2.03 -8.23 24.44
C ASP A 212 3.13 -8.03 23.37
N SER A 213 2.76 -7.89 22.09
CA SER A 213 3.70 -7.70 20.99
C SER A 213 4.31 -6.29 20.99
N ARG A 214 5.59 -6.16 20.62
CA ARG A 214 6.23 -4.84 20.37
C ARG A 214 5.80 -4.22 19.04
N GLU A 215 5.05 -4.96 18.22
CA GLU A 215 4.58 -4.52 16.92
C GLU A 215 3.26 -3.76 17.07
N ILE A 216 3.35 -2.42 17.18
CA ILE A 216 2.21 -1.53 17.49
C ILE A 216 0.99 -1.83 16.62
N GLY A 217 1.15 -1.98 15.30
CA GLY A 217 0.02 -2.25 14.40
C GLY A 217 -0.67 -3.61 14.61
N ILE A 218 0.04 -4.63 15.09
CA ILE A 218 -0.56 -5.94 15.44
C ILE A 218 -1.22 -5.85 16.82
N GLN A 219 -0.55 -5.16 17.76
CA GLN A 219 -1.03 -4.95 19.12
C GLN A 219 -2.37 -4.21 19.13
N GLU A 220 -2.48 -3.10 18.39
CA GLU A 220 -3.71 -2.31 18.30
C GLU A 220 -4.90 -3.13 17.81
N GLU A 221 -4.73 -3.89 16.73
CA GLU A 221 -5.79 -4.72 16.17
C GLU A 221 -6.17 -5.89 17.10
N ALA A 222 -5.19 -6.48 17.78
CA ALA A 222 -5.45 -7.53 18.77
C ALA A 222 -6.23 -6.99 19.99
N VAL A 223 -5.92 -5.78 20.45
CA VAL A 223 -6.66 -5.12 21.54
C VAL A 223 -8.09 -4.82 21.11
N LYS A 224 -8.31 -4.32 19.89
CA LYS A 224 -9.66 -4.10 19.34
C LYS A 224 -10.48 -5.38 19.32
N ALA A 225 -9.92 -6.46 18.77
CA ALA A 225 -10.61 -7.74 18.67
C ALA A 225 -10.95 -8.31 20.05
N THR A 226 -10.01 -8.22 20.99
CA THR A 226 -10.21 -8.67 22.37
C THR A 226 -11.27 -7.85 23.10
N SER A 227 -11.29 -6.53 22.88
CA SER A 227 -12.31 -5.63 23.44
C SER A 227 -13.71 -6.05 22.97
N VAL A 228 -13.90 -6.26 21.67
CA VAL A 228 -15.18 -6.73 21.12
C VAL A 228 -15.59 -8.06 21.72
N ILE A 229 -14.71 -9.07 21.69
CA ILE A 229 -15.00 -10.41 22.26
C ILE A 229 -15.36 -10.31 23.75
N SER A 230 -14.68 -9.45 24.53
CA SER A 230 -14.96 -9.23 25.95
C SER A 230 -16.30 -8.54 26.21
N GLY A 231 -16.85 -7.82 25.22
CA GLY A 231 -18.17 -7.21 25.31
C GLY A 231 -19.29 -8.25 25.36
N PHE A 232 -19.07 -9.45 24.83
CA PHE A 232 -20.03 -10.55 24.81
C PHE A 232 -19.89 -11.45 26.03
N ASP A 233 -21.02 -11.85 26.63
CA ASP A 233 -21.02 -12.70 27.83
C ASP A 233 -20.36 -14.07 27.63
N SER A 234 -20.35 -14.59 26.39
CA SER A 234 -19.62 -15.82 26.03
C SER A 234 -18.10 -15.64 25.98
N GLY A 235 -17.59 -14.43 25.75
CA GLY A 235 -16.15 -14.16 25.62
C GLY A 235 -15.45 -13.81 26.94
N LYS A 236 -16.17 -13.22 27.90
CA LYS A 236 -15.61 -12.80 29.20
C LYS A 236 -14.97 -13.95 29.97
N SER A 237 -15.69 -15.06 30.13
CA SER A 237 -15.22 -16.21 30.92
C SER A 237 -13.98 -16.86 30.31
N VAL A 238 -13.93 -16.99 28.98
CA VAL A 238 -12.82 -17.64 28.27
C VAL A 238 -11.57 -16.77 28.25
N LEU A 239 -11.71 -15.45 28.10
CA LEU A 239 -10.58 -14.51 28.20
C LEU A 239 -9.97 -14.48 29.62
N ILE A 240 -10.82 -14.53 30.64
CA ILE A 240 -10.36 -14.61 32.05
C ILE A 240 -9.63 -15.94 32.29
N CYS A 241 -10.16 -17.06 31.81
CA CYS A 241 -9.49 -18.37 31.91
C CYS A 241 -8.15 -18.41 31.15
N ALA A 242 -8.09 -17.85 29.94
CA ALA A 242 -6.85 -17.82 29.14
C ALA A 242 -5.76 -16.96 29.80
N ARG A 243 -6.13 -15.87 30.48
CA ARG A 243 -5.21 -15.05 31.25
C ARG A 243 -4.75 -15.75 32.54
N CYS A 244 -5.62 -16.50 33.21
CA CYS A 244 -5.29 -17.26 34.43
C CYS A 244 -4.41 -18.49 34.17
N ASN A 245 -4.62 -19.24 33.08
CA ASN A 245 -3.79 -20.42 32.76
C ASN A 245 -2.31 -20.06 32.56
N ARG A 246 -2.02 -18.83 32.09
CA ARG A 246 -0.63 -18.35 31.97
C ARG A 246 0.05 -18.13 33.33
N ALA A 247 -0.71 -17.79 34.38
CA ALA A 247 -0.16 -17.61 35.72
C ALA A 247 0.25 -18.94 36.36
N VAL A 248 -0.44 -20.03 36.03
CA VAL A 248 -0.14 -21.37 36.55
C VAL A 248 1.10 -21.98 35.88
N ASP A 249 1.29 -21.78 34.57
CA ASP A 249 2.48 -22.25 33.85
C ASP A 249 3.77 -21.51 34.26
N SER A 250 3.66 -20.27 34.75
CA SER A 250 4.82 -19.55 35.34
C SER A 250 5.17 -19.97 36.78
N SER A 251 4.34 -20.77 37.45
CA SER A 251 4.56 -21.20 38.84
C SER A 251 4.99 -22.67 38.98
N PHE A 252 5.00 -23.46 37.91
CA PHE A 252 5.41 -24.87 37.92
C PHE A 252 6.71 -25.17 37.16
N GLY A 253 7.52 -24.13 36.85
CA GLY A 253 8.84 -24.25 36.24
C GLY A 253 10.01 -24.35 37.22
N GLY A 254 9.75 -24.78 38.46
CA GLY A 254 10.77 -24.98 39.49
C GLY A 254 10.80 -26.44 39.95
N TRP A 255 11.97 -27.06 39.79
CA TRP A 255 12.41 -28.35 40.35
C TRP A 255 12.14 -29.59 39.47
N LYS A 256 13.05 -29.82 38.52
CA LYS A 256 13.85 -31.06 38.44
C LYS A 256 15.12 -30.83 37.67
#